data_AF-A0A7V5E908-F1
#
_entry.id   AF-A0A7V5E908-F1
#
_cell.length_a   1.000
_cell.length_b   1.000
_cell.length_c   1.000
_cell.angle_alpha   90.00
_cell.angle_beta   90.00
_cell.angle_gamma   90.00
#
_symmetry.space_group_name_H-M   'P 1'
#
loop_
_entity.id
_entity.type
_entity.pdbx_description
1 polymer ?
#
loop_
_entity_poly.entity_id
_entity_poly.type
_entity_poly.pdbx_seq_one_letter_code
_entity_poly.pdbx_strand_id
1 'polypeptide(L)'
;MNKLKKFVEDGGYIFSEDWVLTEFLQEAWGHLVRAGQYLHEQKVDVYPAPGATNEPIMRGVFISKASQIDKAIDGELLKGEKWRTSPAEDVQKTGEAVRGALKAPSAEWMIDDESPWIEVLNKNEVVILMRSKALDKDPNVKGNDTVAFTFKAGKGRILHVLSHFGRQNSAQGDFDLQNMLLNFLMEAYRVNKQLQQQQGK
;
A
#
# COMPACT_ATOMS: atom_id res chain seq x y z
N MET A 1 24.76 -5.76 9.25
CA MET A 1 24.28 -4.61 8.49
C MET A 1 24.81 -4.51 7.05
N ASN A 2 26.12 -4.35 6.84
CA ASN A 2 26.68 -4.00 5.51
C ASN A 2 26.38 -4.96 4.35
N LYS A 3 26.19 -6.27 4.61
CA LYS A 3 25.89 -7.24 3.54
C LYS A 3 24.50 -7.02 2.93
N LEU A 4 23.48 -6.77 3.76
CA LEU A 4 22.11 -6.55 3.28
C LEU A 4 22.00 -5.20 2.56
N LYS A 5 22.61 -4.15 3.12
CA LYS A 5 22.70 -2.84 2.46
C LYS A 5 23.33 -2.97 1.07
N LYS A 6 24.50 -3.62 0.99
CA LYS A 6 25.20 -3.88 -0.27
C LYS A 6 24.37 -4.73 -1.23
N PHE A 7 23.69 -5.76 -0.74
CA PHE A 7 22.79 -6.58 -1.57
C PHE A 7 21.73 -5.73 -2.27
N VAL A 8 21.06 -4.83 -1.55
CA VAL A 8 20.07 -3.91 -2.15
C VAL A 8 20.75 -2.97 -3.14
N GLU A 9 21.84 -2.31 -2.74
CA GLU A 9 22.57 -1.36 -3.59
C GLU A 9 23.06 -1.99 -4.92
N ASP A 10 23.43 -3.27 -4.89
CA ASP A 10 23.88 -4.02 -6.06
C ASP A 10 22.73 -4.53 -6.95
N GLY A 11 21.46 -4.32 -6.56
CA GLY A 11 20.27 -4.70 -7.36
C GLY A 11 19.24 -5.55 -6.62
N GLY A 12 19.48 -5.86 -5.35
CA GLY A 12 18.57 -6.64 -4.52
C GLY A 12 17.29 -5.89 -4.17
N TYR A 13 16.21 -6.64 -3.98
CA TYR A 13 14.90 -6.12 -3.58
C TYR A 13 14.58 -6.66 -2.19
N ILE A 14 14.23 -5.78 -1.26
CA ILE A 14 13.82 -6.16 0.10
C ILE A 14 12.41 -5.65 0.36
N PHE A 15 11.55 -6.61 0.69
CA PHE A 15 10.29 -6.35 1.37
C PHE A 15 10.53 -6.46 2.88
N SER A 16 9.91 -5.59 3.68
CA SER A 16 10.10 -5.54 5.13
C SER A 16 8.85 -5.04 5.85
N GLU A 17 8.74 -5.42 7.12
CA GLU A 17 7.62 -5.05 7.99
C GLU A 17 8.14 -4.62 9.37
N ASP A 18 7.30 -3.89 10.10
CA ASP A 18 7.40 -3.66 11.55
C ASP A 18 8.84 -3.31 12.02
N TRP A 19 9.46 -4.21 12.79
CA TRP A 19 10.69 -3.96 13.55
C TRP A 19 11.91 -3.84 12.65
N VAL A 20 11.80 -4.33 11.40
CA VAL A 20 12.85 -4.19 10.41
C VAL A 20 13.13 -2.71 10.12
N LEU A 21 12.15 -1.82 10.36
CA LEU A 21 12.39 -0.37 10.32
C LEU A 21 13.47 0.04 11.32
N THR A 22 13.32 -0.36 12.58
CA THR A 22 14.22 -0.02 13.70
C THR A 22 15.56 -0.74 13.57
N GLU A 23 15.55 -2.04 13.26
CA GLU A 23 16.75 -2.87 13.30
C GLU A 23 17.59 -2.83 12.02
N PHE A 24 17.01 -2.44 10.88
CA PHE A 24 17.69 -2.47 9.59
C PHE A 24 17.59 -1.16 8.83
N LEU A 25 16.38 -0.68 8.55
CA LEU A 25 16.21 0.44 7.62
C LEU A 25 16.76 1.75 8.16
N GLN A 26 16.50 2.11 9.42
CA GLN A 26 17.06 3.34 9.98
C GLN A 26 18.58 3.28 10.12
N GLU A 27 19.15 2.10 10.39
CA GLU A 27 20.60 1.94 10.52
C GLU A 27 21.29 2.02 9.15
N ALA A 28 20.68 1.45 8.11
CA ALA A 28 21.25 1.43 6.76
C ALA A 28 20.99 2.73 5.97
N TRP A 29 19.80 3.34 6.14
CA TRP A 29 19.30 4.51 5.42
C TRP A 29 18.59 5.54 6.34
N GLY A 30 19.13 5.78 7.54
CA GLY A 30 18.55 6.70 8.54
C GLY A 30 18.48 8.19 8.21
N HIS A 31 18.96 8.56 7.01
CA HIS A 31 18.77 9.88 6.42
C HIS A 31 17.51 9.95 5.54
N LEU A 32 16.91 8.80 5.20
CA LEU A 32 15.69 8.69 4.42
C LEU A 32 14.47 8.46 5.31
N VAL A 33 14.58 7.54 6.26
CA VAL A 33 13.50 7.11 7.14
C VAL A 33 14.00 6.85 8.57
N ARG A 34 13.14 7.04 9.57
CA ARG A 34 13.40 6.71 10.97
C ARG A 34 12.20 6.04 11.62
N ALA A 35 12.51 5.19 12.59
CA ALA A 35 11.51 4.62 13.49
C ALA A 35 11.20 5.61 14.61
N GLY A 36 9.91 5.74 14.91
CA GLY A 36 9.42 6.42 16.08
C GLY A 36 9.24 5.50 17.29
N GLN A 37 8.30 5.86 18.14
CA GLN A 37 7.84 4.99 19.22
C GLN A 37 6.92 3.89 18.67
N TYR A 38 6.86 2.77 19.38
CA TYR A 38 5.91 1.71 19.09
C TYR A 38 4.48 2.20 19.27
N LEU A 39 3.64 1.83 18.31
CA LEU A 39 2.20 2.10 18.33
C LEU A 39 1.51 1.16 19.32
N HIS A 40 0.26 1.47 19.65
CA HIS A 40 -0.62 0.50 20.31
C HIS A 40 -1.37 -0.29 19.24
N GLU A 41 -1.79 -1.50 19.59
CA GLU A 41 -2.64 -2.31 18.71
C GLU A 41 -3.93 -1.53 18.40
N GLN A 42 -4.19 -1.30 17.11
CA GLN A 42 -5.34 -0.50 16.67
C GLN A 42 -5.72 -0.81 15.22
N LYS A 43 -7.00 -0.58 14.91
CA LYS A 43 -7.48 -0.55 13.53
C LYS A 43 -7.33 0.86 12.98
N VAL A 44 -6.79 0.98 11.77
CA VAL A 44 -6.58 2.25 11.11
C VAL A 44 -7.21 2.27 9.72
N ASP A 45 -7.72 3.43 9.31
CA ASP A 45 -8.03 3.65 7.90
C ASP A 45 -6.73 3.76 7.10
N VAL A 46 -6.67 3.13 5.93
CA VAL A 46 -5.56 3.31 5.00
C VAL A 46 -6.06 3.76 3.65
N TYR A 47 -5.34 4.67 3.02
CA TYR A 47 -5.65 5.21 1.70
C TYR A 47 -4.36 5.52 0.94
N PRO A 48 -4.39 5.55 -0.40
CA PRO A 48 -3.19 5.83 -1.18
C PRO A 48 -2.74 7.27 -0.94
N ALA A 49 -1.43 7.48 -0.80
CA ALA A 49 -0.89 8.82 -0.75
C ALA A 49 -1.09 9.54 -2.11
N PRO A 50 -1.08 10.90 -2.14
CA PRO A 50 -1.20 11.64 -3.38
C PRO A 50 -0.20 11.17 -4.45
N GLY A 51 -0.70 10.74 -5.60
CA GLY A 51 0.11 10.25 -6.73
C GLY A 51 0.60 8.79 -6.60
N ALA A 52 0.46 8.15 -5.43
CA ALA A 52 0.95 6.78 -5.20
C ALA A 52 0.26 5.72 -6.05
N THR A 53 -0.96 5.96 -6.52
CA THR A 53 -1.68 5.03 -7.42
C THR A 53 -1.00 4.85 -8.77
N ASN A 54 -0.06 5.74 -9.15
CA ASN A 54 0.77 5.58 -10.34
C ASN A 54 1.94 4.61 -10.12
N GLU A 55 2.29 4.31 -8.87
CA GLU A 55 3.36 3.34 -8.58
C GLU A 55 2.91 1.92 -8.94
N PRO A 56 3.73 1.14 -9.68
CA PRO A 56 3.40 -0.24 -10.03
C PRO A 56 3.06 -1.12 -8.83
N ILE A 57 3.67 -0.86 -7.67
CA ILE A 57 3.44 -1.57 -6.40
C ILE A 57 1.98 -1.43 -5.93
N MET A 58 1.32 -0.31 -6.25
CA MET A 58 -0.04 0.00 -5.79
C MET A 58 -1.16 -0.53 -6.69
N ARG A 59 -0.82 -1.22 -7.79
CA ARG A 59 -1.81 -1.72 -8.74
C ARG A 59 -2.72 -2.77 -8.10
N GLY A 60 -4.02 -2.52 -8.13
CA GLY A 60 -5.02 -3.45 -7.60
C GLY A 60 -5.00 -3.59 -6.08
N VAL A 61 -4.24 -2.76 -5.35
CA VAL A 61 -4.31 -2.70 -3.87
C VAL A 61 -5.66 -2.11 -3.48
N PHE A 62 -5.94 -0.90 -3.95
CA PHE A 62 -7.23 -0.26 -3.74
C PHE A 62 -8.20 -0.55 -4.88
N ILE A 63 -8.80 -1.74 -4.88
CA ILE A 63 -9.89 -2.03 -5.80
C ILE A 63 -11.15 -1.35 -5.28
N SER A 64 -11.52 -0.23 -5.90
CA SER A 64 -12.82 0.36 -5.61
C SER A 64 -13.91 -0.67 -5.87
N LYS A 65 -14.92 -0.73 -5.00
CA LYS A 65 -16.15 -1.47 -5.28
C LYS A 65 -16.76 -1.09 -6.63
N ALA A 66 -16.36 0.03 -7.26
CA ALA A 66 -16.72 0.36 -8.63
C ALA A 66 -16.36 -0.72 -9.66
N SER A 67 -15.21 -1.44 -9.54
CA SER A 67 -14.93 -2.54 -10.48
C SER A 67 -15.75 -3.80 -10.18
N GLN A 68 -16.27 -3.94 -8.96
CA GLN A 68 -17.25 -4.98 -8.61
C GLN A 68 -18.66 -4.56 -9.05
N ILE A 69 -18.97 -3.27 -9.02
CA ILE A 69 -20.18 -2.67 -9.56
C ILE A 69 -20.18 -2.79 -11.09
N ASP A 70 -19.09 -2.49 -11.80
CA ASP A 70 -19.00 -2.68 -13.26
C ASP A 70 -19.21 -4.15 -13.65
N LYS A 71 -18.60 -5.09 -12.91
CA LYS A 71 -18.84 -6.54 -13.12
C LYS A 71 -20.25 -6.98 -12.75
N ALA A 72 -20.89 -6.35 -11.76
CA ALA A 72 -22.27 -6.63 -11.37
C ALA A 72 -23.27 -6.03 -12.38
N ILE A 73 -23.01 -4.81 -12.86
CA ILE A 73 -23.77 -4.10 -13.89
C ILE A 73 -23.66 -4.83 -15.22
N ASP A 74 -22.46 -5.23 -15.65
CA ASP A 74 -22.26 -6.02 -16.87
C ASP A 74 -22.91 -7.41 -16.75
N GLY A 75 -22.89 -8.01 -15.55
CA GLY A 75 -23.53 -9.30 -15.28
C GLY A 75 -25.06 -9.25 -15.24
N GLU A 76 -25.66 -8.15 -14.77
CA GLU A 76 -27.11 -7.94 -14.73
C GLU A 76 -27.66 -7.45 -16.08
N LEU A 77 -26.97 -6.58 -16.82
CA LEU A 77 -27.38 -6.13 -18.16
C LEU A 77 -27.46 -7.27 -19.19
N LEU A 78 -26.72 -8.35 -18.97
CA LEU A 78 -26.75 -9.55 -19.83
C LEU A 78 -27.87 -10.54 -19.45
N LYS A 79 -28.51 -10.39 -18.29
CA LYS A 79 -29.69 -11.16 -17.90
C LYS A 79 -30.91 -10.24 -18.02
N GLY A 80 -31.57 -10.28 -19.17
CA GLY A 80 -32.72 -9.44 -19.50
C GLY A 80 -33.94 -9.61 -18.59
N GLU A 81 -33.85 -9.20 -17.33
CA GLU A 81 -34.97 -9.15 -16.39
C GLU A 81 -35.56 -7.74 -16.34
N LYS A 82 -36.90 -7.70 -16.46
CA LYS A 82 -37.72 -6.48 -16.50
C LYS A 82 -37.55 -5.65 -15.22
N TRP A 83 -37.30 -4.35 -15.41
CA TRP A 83 -37.34 -3.29 -14.39
C TRP A 83 -38.56 -3.44 -13.46
N ARG A 84 -38.31 -3.77 -12.19
CA ARG A 84 -39.34 -4.09 -11.18
C ARG A 84 -39.47 -3.03 -10.08
N THR A 85 -38.75 -1.91 -10.15
CA THR A 85 -38.75 -0.83 -9.15
C THR A 85 -39.10 0.54 -9.76
N SER A 86 -39.53 1.46 -8.89
CA SER A 86 -39.96 2.81 -9.28
C SER A 86 -38.75 3.66 -9.71
N PRO A 87 -38.84 4.48 -10.79
CA PRO A 87 -37.71 5.25 -11.32
C PRO A 87 -37.00 6.16 -10.31
N ALA A 88 -37.69 6.59 -9.25
CA ALA A 88 -37.12 7.46 -8.22
C ALA A 88 -36.16 6.72 -7.27
N GLU A 89 -36.47 5.46 -6.91
CA GLU A 89 -35.60 4.64 -6.06
C GLU A 89 -34.34 4.22 -6.80
N ASP A 90 -34.46 3.95 -8.10
CA ASP A 90 -33.33 3.61 -8.97
C ASP A 90 -32.38 4.80 -9.12
N VAL A 91 -32.90 6.01 -9.37
CA VAL A 91 -32.09 7.25 -9.46
C VAL A 91 -31.37 7.57 -8.15
N GLN A 92 -32.01 7.34 -7.00
CA GLN A 92 -31.37 7.54 -5.69
C GLN A 92 -30.24 6.52 -5.44
N LYS A 93 -30.48 5.23 -5.72
CA LYS A 93 -29.46 4.18 -5.62
C LYS A 93 -28.29 4.42 -6.58
N THR A 94 -28.56 4.85 -7.81
CA THR A 94 -27.52 5.22 -8.78
C THR A 94 -26.72 6.43 -8.28
N GLY A 95 -27.39 7.45 -7.73
CA GLY A 95 -26.73 8.62 -7.15
C GLY A 95 -25.83 8.30 -5.95
N GLU A 96 -26.25 7.38 -5.08
CA GLU A 96 -25.46 6.87 -3.96
C GLU A 96 -24.28 6.01 -4.42
N ALA A 97 -24.48 5.17 -5.43
CA ALA A 97 -23.42 4.35 -6.04
C ALA A 97 -22.34 5.23 -6.71
N VAL A 98 -22.74 6.25 -7.46
CA VAL A 98 -21.82 7.22 -8.08
C VAL A 98 -21.08 8.04 -7.03
N ARG A 99 -21.78 8.52 -5.99
CA ARG A 99 -21.11 9.21 -4.86
C ARG A 99 -20.16 8.30 -4.09
N GLY A 100 -20.50 7.02 -3.96
CA GLY A 100 -19.63 5.99 -3.39
C GLY A 100 -18.39 5.73 -4.24
N ALA A 101 -18.55 5.68 -5.56
CA ALA A 101 -17.44 5.53 -6.52
C ALA A 101 -16.52 6.76 -6.56
N LEU A 102 -17.03 7.95 -6.21
CA LEU A 102 -16.24 9.19 -6.11
C LEU A 102 -15.45 9.32 -4.81
N LYS A 103 -15.71 8.50 -3.78
CA LYS A 103 -14.87 8.50 -2.57
C LYS A 103 -13.52 7.86 -2.89
N ALA A 104 -12.45 8.51 -2.43
CA ALA A 104 -11.11 7.93 -2.48
C ALA A 104 -11.16 6.53 -1.85
N PRO A 105 -10.60 5.50 -2.50
CA PRO A 105 -10.66 4.16 -1.97
C PRO A 105 -9.87 4.11 -0.66
N SER A 106 -10.48 3.48 0.33
CA SER A 106 -9.88 3.28 1.65
C SER A 106 -10.15 1.85 2.11
N ALA A 107 -9.19 1.27 2.82
CA ALA A 107 -9.33 -0.01 3.49
C ALA A 107 -9.12 0.18 5.00
N GLU A 108 -9.37 -0.88 5.76
CA GLU A 108 -9.08 -0.93 7.19
C GLU A 108 -7.98 -1.95 7.43
N TRP A 109 -6.90 -1.52 8.06
CA TRP A 109 -5.75 -2.36 8.39
C TRP A 109 -5.61 -2.50 9.90
N MET A 110 -5.12 -3.65 10.34
CA MET A 110 -4.75 -3.89 11.73
C MET A 110 -3.28 -3.55 11.93
N ILE A 111 -2.99 -2.65 12.85
CA ILE A 111 -1.64 -2.34 13.31
C ILE A 111 -1.45 -3.01 14.67
N ASP A 112 -0.33 -3.69 14.88
CA ASP A 112 -0.01 -4.29 16.17
C ASP A 112 0.80 -3.33 17.06
N ASP A 113 0.93 -3.70 18.34
CA ASP A 113 1.69 -2.94 19.32
C ASP A 113 3.21 -3.06 19.15
N GLU A 114 3.64 -3.84 18.17
CA GLU A 114 5.02 -4.08 17.83
C GLU A 114 5.47 -3.23 16.62
N SER A 115 4.58 -2.40 16.07
CA SER A 115 4.85 -1.55 14.91
C SER A 115 5.32 -0.14 15.31
N PRO A 116 6.54 0.30 14.96
CA PRO A 116 6.95 1.69 15.16
C PRO A 116 6.32 2.62 14.13
N TRP A 117 5.91 3.84 14.52
CA TRP A 117 5.49 4.83 13.52
C TRP A 117 6.66 5.26 12.63
N ILE A 118 6.38 5.59 11.38
CA ILE A 118 7.38 5.89 10.35
C ILE A 118 7.52 7.40 10.16
N GLU A 119 8.71 7.94 10.40
CA GLU A 119 9.08 9.29 9.93
C GLU A 119 9.85 9.21 8.62
N VAL A 120 9.32 9.86 7.60
CA VAL A 120 9.97 10.04 6.30
C VAL A 120 10.71 11.37 6.29
N LEU A 121 12.04 11.30 6.37
CA LEU A 121 12.93 12.46 6.46
C LEU A 121 13.18 13.11 5.09
N ASN A 122 13.24 12.31 4.02
CA ASN A 122 13.53 12.79 2.67
C ASN A 122 12.45 12.37 1.67
N LYS A 123 11.45 13.25 1.50
CA LYS A 123 10.31 13.04 0.60
C LYS A 123 10.65 13.14 -0.90
N ASN A 124 11.88 13.52 -1.25
CA ASN A 124 12.33 13.54 -2.65
C ASN A 124 12.84 12.17 -3.10
N GLU A 125 13.30 11.35 -2.15
CA GLU A 125 13.86 10.00 -2.42
C GLU A 125 12.92 8.88 -1.97
N VAL A 126 12.09 9.15 -0.96
CA VAL A 126 11.11 8.21 -0.43
C VAL A 126 9.73 8.51 -1.01
N VAL A 127 9.14 7.50 -1.65
CA VAL A 127 7.76 7.53 -2.12
C VAL A 127 6.87 6.95 -1.02
N ILE A 128 6.03 7.80 -0.44
CA ILE A 128 4.97 7.35 0.48
C ILE A 128 3.89 6.70 -0.37
N LEU A 129 3.54 5.45 -0.06
CA LEU A 129 2.56 4.67 -0.80
C LEU A 129 1.17 4.77 -0.18
N MET A 130 1.10 4.67 1.15
CA MET A 130 -0.15 4.69 1.90
C MET A 130 -0.04 5.52 3.17
N ARG A 131 -1.17 6.09 3.57
CA ARG A 131 -1.33 6.95 4.74
C ARG A 131 -2.57 6.56 5.53
N SER A 132 -2.66 7.06 6.77
CA SER A 132 -3.81 6.85 7.65
C SER A 132 -4.24 8.13 8.38
N LYS A 133 -5.55 8.44 8.38
CA LYS A 133 -6.06 9.59 9.15
C LYS A 133 -6.13 9.28 10.64
N ALA A 134 -6.34 8.00 11.00
CA ALA A 134 -6.27 7.55 12.38
C ALA A 134 -4.88 7.81 12.96
N LEU A 135 -3.82 7.45 12.23
CA LEU A 135 -2.45 7.76 12.65
C LEU A 135 -2.21 9.27 12.71
N ASP A 136 -2.56 10.04 11.68
CA ASP A 136 -2.37 11.52 11.70
C ASP A 136 -2.96 12.21 12.95
N LYS A 137 -4.05 11.65 13.50
CA LYS A 137 -4.73 12.15 14.70
C LYS A 137 -4.16 11.61 16.01
N ASP A 138 -3.32 10.58 15.98
CA ASP A 138 -2.69 10.05 17.18
C ASP A 138 -1.62 11.04 17.66
N PRO A 139 -1.75 11.61 18.88
CA PRO A 139 -0.77 12.57 19.40
C PRO A 139 0.64 11.95 19.57
N ASN A 140 0.75 10.62 19.66
CA ASN A 140 2.03 9.93 19.87
C ASN A 140 2.85 9.80 18.59
N VAL A 141 2.24 9.90 17.40
CA VAL A 141 2.97 9.80 16.12
C VAL A 141 3.45 11.15 15.58
N LYS A 142 3.10 12.26 16.23
CA LYS A 142 3.59 13.61 15.90
C LYS A 142 3.32 14.01 14.43
N GLY A 143 2.16 13.64 13.90
CA GLY A 143 1.76 13.89 12.51
C GLY A 143 2.41 12.97 11.48
N ASN A 144 3.08 11.90 11.91
CA ASN A 144 3.59 10.86 11.03
C ASN A 144 2.51 9.81 10.78
N ASP A 145 1.88 9.92 9.61
CA ASP A 145 0.73 9.12 9.19
C ASP A 145 1.06 8.07 8.13
N THR A 146 2.35 7.81 7.90
CA THR A 146 2.83 6.90 6.86
C THR A 146 2.59 5.45 7.28
N VAL A 147 1.93 4.68 6.40
CA VAL A 147 1.65 3.25 6.63
C VAL A 147 2.55 2.37 5.77
N ALA A 148 2.88 2.83 4.56
CA ALA A 148 3.78 2.12 3.67
C ALA A 148 4.58 3.10 2.82
N PHE A 149 5.82 2.73 2.52
CA PHE A 149 6.69 3.51 1.64
C PHE A 149 7.62 2.62 0.81
N THR A 150 8.18 3.21 -0.24
CA THR A 150 9.24 2.59 -1.03
C THR A 150 10.31 3.62 -1.38
N PHE A 151 11.55 3.17 -1.55
CA PHE A 151 12.63 3.97 -2.11
C PHE A 151 13.61 3.10 -2.88
N LYS A 152 14.33 3.71 -3.82
CA LYS A 152 15.44 3.06 -4.53
C LYS A 152 16.71 3.18 -3.71
N ALA A 153 17.51 2.12 -3.67
CA ALA A 153 18.84 2.17 -3.08
C ALA A 153 19.82 1.51 -4.06
N GLY A 154 20.70 2.33 -4.64
CA GLY A 154 21.55 1.91 -5.77
C GLY A 154 20.69 1.39 -6.93
N LYS A 155 20.91 0.13 -7.32
CA LYS A 155 20.16 -0.55 -8.38
C LYS A 155 18.93 -1.31 -7.87
N GLY A 156 18.79 -1.44 -6.56
CA GLY A 156 17.71 -2.16 -5.89
C GLY A 156 16.59 -1.24 -5.40
N ARG A 157 15.65 -1.85 -4.67
CA ARG A 157 14.49 -1.16 -4.13
C ARG A 157 14.04 -1.79 -2.81
N ILE A 158 13.51 -0.95 -1.93
CA ILE A 158 12.93 -1.37 -0.65
C ILE A 158 11.44 -1.06 -0.67
N LEU A 159 10.65 -2.00 -0.16
CA LEU A 159 9.25 -1.81 0.20
C LEU A 159 9.13 -2.08 1.70
N HIS A 160 8.52 -1.15 2.42
CA HIS A 160 8.25 -1.30 3.84
C HIS A 160 6.78 -1.01 4.15
N VAL A 161 6.18 -1.83 5.01
CA VAL A 161 4.81 -1.68 5.50
C VAL A 161 4.79 -1.75 7.03
N LEU A 162 3.94 -0.96 7.66
CA LEU A 162 3.81 -0.83 9.12
C LEU A 162 2.93 -1.93 9.73
N SER A 163 2.66 -3.03 9.01
CA SER A 163 1.68 -4.02 9.42
C SER A 163 2.17 -5.42 9.12
N HIS A 164 1.87 -6.36 10.02
CA HIS A 164 2.29 -7.74 9.91
C HIS A 164 1.42 -8.53 8.92
N PHE A 165 2.07 -9.26 7.99
CA PHE A 165 1.38 -10.27 7.19
C PHE A 165 0.66 -11.30 8.08
N GLY A 166 -0.62 -11.56 7.80
CA GLY A 166 -1.40 -12.58 8.52
C GLY A 166 -1.99 -12.12 9.86
N ARG A 167 -1.80 -10.86 10.26
CA ARG A 167 -2.54 -10.24 11.38
C ARG A 167 -3.71 -9.36 10.94
N GLN A 168 -4.04 -9.33 9.65
CA GLN A 168 -5.21 -8.59 9.20
C GLN A 168 -6.49 -9.25 9.70
N ASN A 169 -7.40 -8.43 10.19
CA ASN A 169 -8.72 -8.87 10.62
C ASN A 169 -9.77 -8.77 9.50
N SER A 170 -9.34 -8.45 8.28
CA SER A 170 -10.19 -8.34 7.10
C SER A 170 -9.53 -8.98 5.88
N ALA A 171 -10.34 -9.67 5.07
CA ALA A 171 -9.88 -10.26 3.80
C ALA A 171 -9.38 -9.19 2.82
N GLN A 172 -9.87 -7.96 2.93
CA GLN A 172 -9.40 -6.84 2.12
C GLN A 172 -7.97 -6.46 2.52
N GLY A 173 -7.67 -6.32 3.81
CA GLY A 173 -6.31 -6.00 4.27
C GLY A 173 -5.30 -7.07 3.83
N ASP A 174 -5.65 -8.35 3.94
CA ASP A 174 -4.81 -9.44 3.46
C ASP A 174 -4.56 -9.35 1.95
N PHE A 175 -5.62 -9.08 1.17
CA PHE A 175 -5.54 -8.92 -0.28
C PHE A 175 -4.67 -7.73 -0.69
N ASP A 176 -4.80 -6.60 0.03
CA ASP A 176 -4.03 -5.38 -0.21
C ASP A 176 -2.53 -5.66 -0.06
N LEU A 177 -2.13 -6.24 1.08
CA LEU A 177 -0.74 -6.62 1.37
C LEU A 177 -0.22 -7.63 0.36
N GLN A 178 -0.99 -8.68 0.03
CA GLN A 178 -0.61 -9.69 -0.95
C GLN A 178 -0.37 -9.08 -2.34
N ASN A 179 -1.22 -8.15 -2.78
CA ASN A 179 -1.02 -7.46 -4.06
C ASN A 179 0.21 -6.58 -4.06
N MET A 180 0.47 -5.85 -2.97
CA MET A 180 1.70 -5.06 -2.86
C MET A 180 2.93 -5.94 -2.98
N LEU A 181 2.98 -7.06 -2.26
CA LEU A 181 4.08 -8.01 -2.33
C LEU A 181 4.22 -8.63 -3.73
N LEU A 182 3.12 -9.07 -4.34
CA LEU A 182 3.14 -9.62 -5.69
C LEU A 182 3.65 -8.61 -6.71
N ASN A 183 3.14 -7.38 -6.68
CA ASN A 183 3.58 -6.32 -7.59
C ASN A 183 5.06 -5.99 -7.40
N PHE A 184 5.53 -5.96 -6.15
CA PHE A 184 6.94 -5.73 -5.82
C PHE A 184 7.85 -6.83 -6.36
N LEU A 185 7.47 -8.09 -6.20
CA LEU A 185 8.22 -9.23 -6.73
C LEU A 185 8.21 -9.26 -8.27
N MET A 186 7.08 -8.91 -8.90
CA MET A 186 6.96 -8.82 -10.35
C MET A 186 7.86 -7.71 -10.91
N GLU A 187 7.97 -6.58 -10.21
CA GLU A 187 8.91 -5.52 -10.56
C GLU A 187 10.37 -5.99 -10.42
N ALA A 188 10.71 -6.61 -9.29
CA ALA A 188 12.05 -7.17 -9.06
C ALA A 188 12.45 -8.13 -10.19
N TYR A 189 11.55 -9.06 -10.55
CA TYR A 189 11.77 -10.00 -11.65
C TYR A 189 11.99 -9.28 -12.99
N ARG A 190 11.15 -8.29 -13.32
CA ARG A 190 11.26 -7.53 -14.56
C ARG A 190 12.61 -6.81 -14.67
N VAL A 191 13.03 -6.13 -13.61
CA VAL A 191 14.30 -5.38 -13.58
C VAL A 191 15.49 -6.34 -13.66
N ASN A 192 15.47 -7.43 -12.91
CA ASN A 192 16.54 -8.44 -12.95
C ASN A 192 16.69 -9.07 -14.35
N LYS A 193 15.57 -9.37 -15.02
CA LYS A 193 15.58 -9.87 -16.39
C LYS A 193 16.20 -8.88 -17.37
N GLN A 194 15.91 -7.58 -17.21
CA GLN A 194 16.51 -6.53 -18.04
C GLN A 194 18.02 -6.40 -17.81
N LEU A 195 18.48 -6.48 -16.56
CA LEU A 195 19.91 -6.42 -16.22
C LEU A 195 20.68 -7.61 -16.83
N GLN A 196 20.12 -8.82 -16.77
CA GLN A 196 20.73 -10.01 -17.39
C GLN A 196 20.86 -9.86 -18.91
N GLN A 197 19.85 -9.31 -19.57
CA GLN A 197 19.86 -9.07 -21.02
C GLN A 197 20.89 -8.01 -21.45
N GLN A 198 21.23 -7.07 -20.57
CA GLN A 198 22.24 -6.04 -20.83
C GLN A 198 23.67 -6.55 -20.61
N GLN A 199 23.86 -7.55 -19.74
CA GLN A 199 25.17 -8.15 -19.45
C GLN A 199 25.55 -9.28 -20.42
N GLY A 200 24.59 -9.83 -21.15
CA GLY A 200 24.79 -10.85 -22.19
C GLY A 200 25.03 -10.30 -23.60
N LYS A 201 25.31 -8.99 -23.73
CA LYS A 201 25.74 -8.30 -24.95
C LYS A 201 27.12 -7.71 -24.75
#